data_AF-A0A973JDK0-F1
#
_entry.id   AF-A0A973JDK0-F1
#
_cell.length_a   1.000
_cell.length_b   1.000
_cell.length_c   1.000
_cell.angle_alpha   90.00
_cell.angle_beta   90.00
_cell.angle_gamma   90.00
#
_symmetry.space_group_name_H-M   'P 1'
#
loop_
_entity.id
_entity.type
_entity.pdbx_description
1 polymer ?
#
loop_
_entity_poly.entity_id
_entity_poly.type
_entity_poly.pdbx_seq_one_letter_code
_entity_poly.pdbx_strand_id
1 'polypeptide(L)'
;SKTYARGLEKFLGTEMGMQCLFSFDSSEADNTVVRNEIQQKQPQFLFGRIVDKICLAELDAKTRFVPAGFPGPIVRRALGTPFMGHSGAIYLIQEIVNALYDMLFNFLPINSRSSVQQDSGARITWSSEANAVLNEIVRKAPFISQISFGRELKKKAELFARKQGRETITPDILQMLN
;
A
#
# COMPACT_ATOMS: atom_id res chain seq x y z
N SER A 1 -9.80 -20.40 -11.87
CA SER A 1 -8.92 -21.14 -12.78
C SER A 1 -7.59 -21.38 -12.08
N LYS A 2 -7.49 -22.58 -11.51
CA LYS A 2 -6.35 -23.14 -10.78
C LYS A 2 -4.99 -22.78 -11.35
N THR A 3 -4.85 -22.87 -12.67
CA THR A 3 -3.57 -22.69 -13.38
C THR A 3 -3.03 -21.27 -13.20
N TYR A 4 -3.90 -20.25 -13.22
CA TYR A 4 -3.48 -18.87 -13.06
C TYR A 4 -3.11 -18.56 -11.61
N ALA A 5 -3.91 -19.01 -10.64
CA ALA A 5 -3.60 -18.84 -9.23
C ALA A 5 -2.24 -19.46 -8.89
N ARG A 6 -2.05 -20.73 -9.26
CA ARG A 6 -0.79 -21.46 -9.04
C ARG A 6 0.39 -20.83 -9.80
N GLY A 7 0.17 -20.38 -11.03
CA GLY A 7 1.21 -19.74 -11.84
C GLY A 7 1.70 -18.43 -11.23
N LEU A 8 0.77 -17.57 -10.81
CA LEU A 8 1.06 -16.30 -10.16
C LEU A 8 1.74 -16.51 -8.80
N GLU A 9 1.23 -17.43 -7.98
CA GLU A 9 1.80 -17.75 -6.68
C GLU A 9 3.24 -18.26 -6.81
N LYS A 10 3.50 -19.19 -7.75
CA LYS A 10 4.84 -19.71 -7.98
C LYS A 10 5.78 -18.62 -8.51
N PHE A 11 5.38 -17.90 -9.56
CA PHE A 11 6.24 -16.88 -10.18
C PHE A 11 6.53 -15.72 -9.23
N LEU A 12 5.49 -15.05 -8.72
CA LEU A 12 5.67 -13.89 -7.86
C LEU A 12 6.23 -14.29 -6.48
N GLY A 13 5.75 -15.39 -5.92
CA GLY A 13 6.15 -15.84 -4.59
C GLY A 13 7.52 -16.50 -4.56
N THR A 14 7.68 -17.59 -5.32
CA THR A 14 8.91 -18.41 -5.25
C THR A 14 10.05 -17.80 -6.06
N GLU A 15 9.78 -17.30 -7.27
CA GLU A 15 10.85 -16.85 -8.17
C GLU A 15 11.23 -15.38 -7.93
N MET A 16 10.24 -14.50 -7.70
CA MET A 16 10.46 -13.07 -7.48
C MET A 16 10.54 -12.67 -5.99
N GLY A 17 10.30 -13.61 -5.07
CA GLY A 17 10.44 -13.40 -3.63
C GLY A 17 9.36 -12.51 -3.00
N MET A 18 8.22 -12.28 -3.67
CA MET A 18 7.12 -11.52 -3.09
C MET A 18 6.39 -12.35 -2.03
N GLN A 19 5.91 -11.71 -0.97
CA GLN A 19 5.11 -12.42 0.04
C GLN A 19 3.70 -12.69 -0.50
N CYS A 20 3.34 -13.96 -0.66
CA CYS A 20 1.97 -14.37 -0.95
C CYS A 20 1.16 -14.45 0.36
N LEU A 21 0.14 -13.59 0.50
CA LEU A 21 -0.72 -13.56 1.68
C LEU A 21 -1.86 -14.59 1.64
N PHE A 22 -2.38 -14.85 0.44
CA PHE A 22 -3.37 -15.89 0.15
C PHE A 22 -3.43 -16.16 -1.36
N SER A 23 -3.87 -17.35 -1.73
CA SER A 23 -4.04 -17.81 -3.11
C SER A 23 -5.25 -18.74 -3.16
N PHE A 24 -6.20 -18.46 -4.07
CA PHE A 24 -7.44 -19.23 -4.20
C PHE A 24 -7.69 -19.63 -5.65
N ASP A 25 -8.21 -20.84 -5.86
CA ASP A 25 -8.76 -21.20 -7.17
C ASP A 25 -10.11 -20.51 -7.37
N SER A 26 -10.12 -19.52 -8.25
CA SER A 26 -11.32 -18.75 -8.59
C SER A 26 -12.51 -19.58 -9.13
N SER A 27 -12.29 -20.85 -9.48
CA SER A 27 -13.33 -21.79 -9.94
C SER A 27 -14.04 -22.51 -8.79
N GLU A 28 -13.39 -22.66 -7.64
CA GLU A 28 -13.89 -23.42 -6.47
C GLU A 28 -14.05 -22.54 -5.23
N ALA A 29 -13.46 -21.33 -5.23
CA ALA A 29 -13.42 -20.46 -4.06
C ALA A 29 -14.80 -19.92 -3.67
N ASP A 30 -15.11 -20.02 -2.38
CA ASP A 30 -16.24 -19.35 -1.75
C ASP A 30 -15.96 -17.85 -1.64
N ASN A 31 -16.86 -17.03 -2.21
CA ASN A 31 -16.75 -15.58 -2.21
C ASN A 31 -16.74 -14.99 -0.79
N THR A 32 -17.42 -15.63 0.17
CA THR A 32 -17.45 -15.17 1.57
C THR A 32 -16.07 -15.31 2.23
N VAL A 33 -15.40 -16.43 2.00
CA VAL A 33 -14.03 -16.68 2.49
C VAL A 33 -13.05 -15.70 1.87
N VAL A 34 -13.09 -15.52 0.54
CA VAL A 34 -12.22 -14.58 -0.16
C VAL A 34 -12.43 -13.14 0.33
N ARG A 35 -13.68 -12.74 0.57
CA ARG A 35 -14.03 -11.42 1.12
C ARG A 35 -13.42 -11.19 2.51
N ASN A 36 -13.53 -12.20 3.39
CA ASN A 36 -12.95 -12.11 4.74
C ASN A 36 -11.42 -11.97 4.69
N GLU A 37 -10.76 -12.73 3.82
CA GLU A 37 -9.30 -12.64 3.62
C GLU A 37 -8.87 -11.28 3.09
N ILE A 38 -9.61 -10.73 2.12
CA ILE A 38 -9.37 -9.38 1.60
C ILE A 38 -9.50 -8.35 2.74
N GLN A 39 -10.55 -8.45 3.54
CA GLN A 39 -10.80 -7.52 4.65
C GLN A 39 -9.70 -7.58 5.71
N GLN A 40 -9.24 -8.78 6.07
CA GLN A 40 -8.25 -8.98 7.13
C GLN A 40 -6.83 -8.62 6.70
N LYS A 41 -6.41 -9.00 5.48
CA LYS A 41 -5.01 -8.94 5.08
C LYS A 41 -4.66 -7.76 4.17
N GLN A 42 -5.62 -7.26 3.39
CA GLN A 42 -5.47 -6.12 2.45
C GLN A 42 -4.08 -6.06 1.76
N PRO A 43 -3.78 -6.99 0.83
CA PRO A 43 -2.47 -7.02 0.16
C PRO A 43 -2.22 -5.73 -0.64
N GLN A 44 -0.95 -5.42 -0.92
CA GLN A 44 -0.63 -4.28 -1.81
C GLN A 44 -1.11 -4.53 -3.25
N PHE A 45 -1.06 -5.79 -3.69
CA PHE A 45 -1.51 -6.23 -5.00
C PHE A 45 -2.54 -7.35 -4.86
N LEU A 46 -3.66 -7.24 -5.57
CA LEU A 46 -4.64 -8.32 -5.67
C LEU A 46 -4.85 -8.69 -7.13
N PHE A 47 -4.50 -9.93 -7.47
CA PHE A 47 -4.74 -10.54 -8.76
C PHE A 47 -6.06 -11.31 -8.73
N GLY A 48 -7.12 -10.78 -9.34
CA GLY A 48 -8.47 -11.31 -9.08
C GLY A 48 -9.51 -11.08 -10.18
N ARG A 49 -10.75 -11.34 -9.81
CA ARG A 49 -11.99 -11.18 -10.59
C ARG A 49 -12.67 -9.86 -10.26
N ILE A 50 -13.71 -9.51 -11.01
CA ILE A 50 -14.48 -8.28 -10.77
C ILE A 50 -15.13 -8.24 -9.38
N VAL A 51 -15.58 -9.39 -8.87
CA VAL A 51 -16.17 -9.48 -7.52
C VAL A 51 -15.16 -9.12 -6.42
N ASP A 52 -13.90 -9.48 -6.62
CA ASP A 52 -12.81 -9.17 -5.69
C ASP A 52 -12.48 -7.66 -5.76
N LYS A 53 -12.56 -7.06 -6.97
CA LYS A 53 -12.42 -5.61 -7.16
C LYS A 53 -13.54 -4.82 -6.47
N ILE A 54 -14.78 -5.31 -6.54
CA ILE A 54 -15.93 -4.69 -5.86
C ILE A 54 -15.71 -4.73 -4.35
N CYS A 55 -15.27 -5.86 -3.81
CA CYS A 55 -14.94 -5.99 -2.38
C CYS A 55 -13.86 -4.97 -1.95
N LEU A 56 -12.81 -4.78 -2.74
CA LEU A 56 -11.79 -3.76 -2.44
C LEU A 56 -12.36 -2.34 -2.43
N ALA A 57 -13.26 -2.02 -3.37
CA ALA A 57 -13.90 -0.72 -3.44
C ALA A 57 -14.84 -0.46 -2.25
N GLU A 58 -15.61 -1.46 -1.82
CA GLU A 58 -16.48 -1.37 -0.64
C GLU A 58 -15.70 -1.12 0.67
N LEU A 59 -14.44 -1.55 0.71
CA LEU A 59 -13.54 -1.37 1.87
C LEU A 59 -12.69 -0.09 1.79
N ASP A 60 -12.79 0.69 0.70
CA ASP A 60 -11.84 1.77 0.38
C ASP A 60 -10.36 1.33 0.50
N ALA A 61 -10.08 0.08 0.09
CA ALA A 61 -8.78 -0.53 0.27
C ALA A 61 -7.73 0.13 -0.65
N LYS A 62 -6.54 0.38 -0.12
CA LYS A 62 -5.38 0.94 -0.87
C LYS A 62 -4.69 -0.08 -1.78
N THR A 63 -5.29 -1.25 -1.97
CA THR A 63 -4.77 -2.35 -2.79
C THR A 63 -4.85 -2.05 -4.28
N ARG A 64 -3.76 -2.30 -5.02
CA ARG A 64 -3.78 -2.28 -6.49
C ARG A 64 -4.40 -3.55 -7.03
N PHE A 65 -5.56 -3.42 -7.67
CA PHE A 65 -6.23 -4.54 -8.34
C PHE A 65 -5.67 -4.79 -9.75
N VAL A 66 -5.15 -5.99 -10.00
CA VAL A 66 -4.74 -6.46 -11.34
C VAL A 66 -5.73 -7.53 -11.80
N PRO A 67 -6.44 -7.34 -12.93
CA PRO A 67 -7.42 -8.32 -13.38
C PRO A 67 -6.69 -9.58 -13.88
N ALA A 68 -6.91 -10.69 -13.18
CA ALA A 68 -6.24 -11.97 -13.48
C ALA A 68 -7.21 -13.15 -13.52
N GLY A 69 -8.48 -12.96 -13.16
CA GLY A 69 -9.52 -13.98 -13.16
C GLY A 69 -10.79 -13.54 -13.89
N PHE A 70 -11.61 -14.53 -14.28
CA PHE A 70 -12.95 -14.32 -14.79
C PHE A 70 -14.01 -14.70 -13.75
N PRO A 71 -15.17 -14.00 -13.72
CA PRO A 71 -15.56 -12.89 -14.59
C PRO A 71 -14.77 -11.60 -14.32
N GLY A 72 -14.43 -10.87 -15.38
CA GLY A 72 -13.61 -9.65 -15.30
C GLY A 72 -13.35 -9.05 -16.68
N PRO A 73 -13.08 -7.73 -16.76
CA PRO A 73 -12.98 -7.02 -18.04
C PRO A 73 -11.65 -7.24 -18.78
N ILE A 74 -10.80 -8.18 -18.35
CA ILE A 74 -9.49 -8.40 -18.99
C ILE A 74 -9.63 -9.16 -20.30
N VAL A 75 -9.15 -8.55 -21.38
CA VAL A 75 -8.91 -9.22 -22.65
C VAL A 75 -7.48 -9.75 -22.62
N ARG A 76 -7.30 -11.07 -22.58
CA ARG A 76 -5.98 -11.71 -22.62
C ARG A 76 -5.53 -11.86 -24.07
N ARG A 77 -4.37 -11.31 -24.40
CA ARG A 77 -3.81 -11.32 -25.75
C ARG A 77 -2.36 -11.79 -25.71
N ALA A 78 -1.90 -12.41 -26.79
CA ALA A 78 -0.49 -12.78 -26.93
C ALA A 78 0.43 -11.55 -26.89
N LEU A 79 -0.03 -10.42 -27.43
CA LEU A 79 0.63 -9.12 -27.38
C LEU A 79 -0.20 -8.13 -26.55
N GLY A 80 0.48 -7.30 -25.76
CA GLY A 80 -0.14 -6.28 -24.91
C GLY A 80 -0.50 -6.77 -23.51
N THR A 81 -1.25 -7.87 -23.38
CA THR A 81 -1.68 -8.42 -22.07
C THR A 81 -1.44 -9.93 -21.93
N PRO A 82 -0.21 -10.44 -22.19
CA PRO A 82 0.09 -11.85 -22.06
C PRO A 82 0.20 -12.27 -20.60
N PHE A 83 -0.21 -13.50 -20.29
CA PHE A 83 0.01 -14.14 -18.97
C PHE A 83 0.89 -15.40 -19.07
N MET A 84 1.31 -15.78 -20.29
CA MET A 84 2.03 -17.02 -20.56
C MET A 84 3.44 -16.73 -21.05
N GLY A 85 4.37 -17.62 -20.71
CA GLY A 85 5.77 -17.55 -21.12
C GLY A 85 6.51 -16.30 -20.63
N HIS A 86 7.66 -16.02 -21.23
CA HIS A 86 8.51 -14.87 -20.90
C HIS A 86 7.77 -13.54 -21.08
N SER A 87 6.96 -13.40 -22.13
CA SER A 87 6.16 -12.19 -22.36
C SER A 87 5.18 -11.94 -21.22
N GLY A 88 4.58 -13.01 -20.65
CA GLY A 88 3.71 -12.90 -19.49
C GLY A 88 4.45 -12.48 -18.22
N ALA A 89 5.63 -13.04 -17.98
CA ALA A 89 6.49 -12.62 -16.86
C ALA A 89 6.85 -11.12 -16.96
N ILE A 90 7.28 -10.66 -18.15
CA ILE A 90 7.59 -9.25 -18.41
C ILE A 90 6.35 -8.36 -18.15
N TYR A 91 5.20 -8.76 -18.69
CA TYR A 91 3.95 -8.01 -18.51
C TYR A 91 3.56 -7.88 -17.03
N LEU A 92 3.60 -8.98 -16.26
CA LEU A 92 3.23 -8.96 -14.84
C LEU A 92 4.16 -8.08 -14.01
N ILE A 93 5.47 -8.16 -14.25
CA ILE A 93 6.45 -7.31 -13.56
C ILE A 93 6.26 -5.85 -13.95
N GLN A 94 6.01 -5.56 -15.23
CA GLN A 94 5.72 -4.21 -15.67
C GLN A 94 4.48 -3.63 -14.97
N GLU A 95 3.39 -4.39 -14.86
CA GLU A 95 2.18 -3.95 -14.15
C GLU A 95 2.45 -3.65 -12.67
N ILE A 96 3.25 -4.48 -12.00
CA ILE A 96 3.65 -4.28 -10.60
C ILE A 96 4.50 -3.01 -10.48
N VAL A 97 5.55 -2.87 -11.29
CA VAL A 97 6.48 -1.73 -11.22
C VAL A 97 5.76 -0.41 -11.52
N ASN A 98 4.90 -0.37 -12.54
CA ASN A 98 4.11 0.81 -12.85
C ASN A 98 3.23 1.23 -11.67
N ALA A 99 2.56 0.27 -11.05
CA ALA A 99 1.72 0.54 -9.89
C ALA A 99 2.52 0.98 -8.65
N LEU A 100 3.71 0.42 -8.42
CA LEU A 100 4.61 0.87 -7.36
C LEU A 100 5.06 2.32 -7.60
N TYR A 101 5.33 2.68 -8.86
CA TYR A 101 5.70 4.03 -9.24
C TYR A 101 4.55 5.02 -9.02
N ASP A 102 3.33 4.68 -9.45
CA ASP A 102 2.13 5.49 -9.20
C ASP A 102 1.87 5.68 -7.70
N MET A 103 2.05 4.61 -6.91
CA MET A 103 1.95 4.68 -5.46
C MET A 103 3.00 5.63 -4.87
N LEU A 104 4.26 5.53 -5.32
CA LEU A 104 5.32 6.44 -4.91
C LEU A 104 4.99 7.89 -5.27
N PHE A 105 4.40 8.14 -6.45
CA PHE A 105 3.99 9.49 -6.85
C PHE A 105 2.93 10.09 -5.92
N ASN A 106 1.97 9.29 -5.44
CA ASN A 106 0.99 9.73 -4.45
C ASN A 106 1.61 10.10 -3.09
N PHE A 107 2.80 9.56 -2.79
CA PHE A 107 3.55 9.90 -1.58
C PHE A 107 4.46 11.12 -1.76
N LEU A 108 4.75 11.54 -3.00
CA LEU A 108 5.52 12.75 -3.20
C LEU A 108 4.70 13.96 -2.73
N PRO A 109 5.36 14.97 -2.13
CA PRO A 109 4.71 16.23 -1.80
C PRO A 109 4.36 16.96 -3.10
N ILE A 110 3.24 16.59 -3.70
CA ILE A 110 2.65 17.39 -4.75
C ILE A 110 2.23 18.68 -4.05
N ASN A 111 2.77 19.81 -4.51
CA ASN A 111 2.34 21.15 -4.08
C ASN A 111 0.91 21.38 -4.56
N SER A 112 -0.04 20.62 -4.01
CA SER A 112 -1.44 21.00 -3.97
C SER A 112 -1.46 22.38 -3.31
N ARG A 113 -2.11 23.35 -3.96
CA ARG A 113 -2.31 24.71 -3.43
C ARG A 113 -3.25 24.69 -2.20
N SER A 114 -3.04 23.77 -1.25
CA SER A 114 -3.86 23.61 -0.06
C SER A 114 -3.12 24.17 1.15
N SER A 115 -3.61 25.35 1.53
CA SER A 115 -3.30 26.16 2.71
C SER A 115 -1.88 26.72 2.78
N VAL A 116 -1.83 28.04 2.58
CA VAL A 116 -0.86 28.93 3.23
C VAL A 116 -0.85 28.55 4.70
N GLN A 117 0.13 27.75 5.10
CA GLN A 117 0.31 27.38 6.48
C GLN A 117 0.76 28.66 7.18
N GLN A 118 -0.09 29.24 8.02
CA GLN A 118 0.30 30.37 8.85
C GLN A 118 1.44 29.91 9.76
N ASP A 119 2.64 30.34 9.41
CA ASP A 119 3.84 30.08 10.16
C ASP A 119 3.84 31.00 11.38
N SER A 120 3.20 30.55 12.47
CA SER A 120 3.44 31.15 13.78
C SER A 120 4.81 30.69 14.23
N GLY A 121 5.77 31.62 14.26
CA GLY A 121 7.22 31.42 14.35
C GLY A 121 7.79 30.76 15.62
N ALA A 122 7.00 29.99 16.37
CA ALA A 122 7.54 29.17 17.46
C ALA A 122 8.22 27.92 16.89
N ARG A 123 9.56 27.88 16.97
CA ARG A 123 10.38 26.70 16.65
C ARG A 123 10.15 25.64 17.72
N ILE A 124 9.46 24.55 17.34
CA ILE A 124 9.30 23.39 18.22
C ILE A 124 10.59 22.56 18.17
N THR A 125 11.14 22.24 19.34
CA THR A 125 12.37 21.45 19.46
C THR A 125 12.03 19.97 19.63
N TRP A 126 12.70 19.10 18.88
CA TRP A 126 12.56 17.65 18.99
C TRP A 126 13.62 17.09 19.94
N SER A 127 13.19 16.34 20.96
CA SER A 127 14.11 15.57 21.81
C SER A 127 14.77 14.42 21.03
N SER A 128 15.97 13.99 21.45
CA SER A 128 16.64 12.83 20.85
C SER A 128 15.83 11.55 21.03
N GLU A 129 15.14 11.38 22.17
CA GLU A 129 14.30 10.21 22.41
C GLU A 129 13.07 10.19 21.49
N ALA A 130 12.42 11.34 21.26
CA ALA A 130 11.28 11.41 20.35
C ALA A 130 11.66 11.07 18.90
N ASN A 131 12.84 11.51 18.45
CA ASN A 131 13.34 11.15 17.12
C ASN A 131 13.62 9.64 16.99
N ALA A 132 14.13 9.00 18.04
CA ALA A 132 14.35 7.56 18.05
C ALA A 132 13.02 6.78 17.94
N VAL A 133 12.01 7.18 18.71
CA VAL A 133 10.66 6.58 18.66
C VAL A 133 10.01 6.77 17.29
N LEU A 134 10.10 7.97 16.71
CA LEU A 134 9.60 8.25 15.37
C LEU A 134 10.24 7.32 14.33
N ASN A 135 11.56 7.16 14.37
CA ASN A 135 12.28 6.29 13.43
C ASN A 135 11.86 4.81 13.56
N GLU A 136 11.62 4.33 14.78
CA GLU A 136 11.15 2.95 14.99
C GLU A 136 9.72 2.74 14.48
N ILE A 137 8.84 3.72 14.62
CA ILE A 137 7.48 3.68 14.04
C ILE A 137 7.55 3.69 12.51
N VAL A 138 8.38 4.58 11.95
CA VAL A 138 8.55 4.69 10.49
C VAL A 138 9.15 3.43 9.88
N ARG A 139 10.11 2.77 10.54
CA ARG A 139 10.71 1.51 10.06
C ARG A 139 9.70 0.38 9.89
N LYS A 140 8.62 0.38 10.66
CA LYS A 140 7.54 -0.62 10.55
C LYS A 140 6.62 -0.38 9.36
N ALA A 141 6.61 0.84 8.81
CA ALA A 141 5.84 1.14 7.61
C ALA A 141 6.51 0.55 6.35
N PRO A 142 5.74 0.24 5.28
CA PRO A 142 6.29 -0.23 4.01
C PRO A 142 7.34 0.73 3.46
N PHE A 143 8.48 0.19 2.97
CA PHE A 143 9.68 0.96 2.59
C PHE A 143 9.38 2.21 1.74
N ILE A 144 8.55 2.07 0.71
CA ILE A 144 8.19 3.15 -0.22
C ILE A 144 7.46 4.31 0.48
N SER A 145 6.70 4.03 1.54
CA SER A 145 5.90 5.01 2.27
C SER A 145 6.64 5.64 3.46
N GLN A 146 7.81 5.12 3.86
CA GLN A 146 8.49 5.50 5.10
C GLN A 146 8.77 7.00 5.19
N ILE A 147 9.26 7.61 4.10
CA ILE A 147 9.61 9.04 4.08
C ILE A 147 8.35 9.90 4.30
N SER A 148 7.28 9.61 3.57
CA SER A 148 6.06 10.41 3.61
C SER A 148 5.27 10.19 4.89
N PHE A 149 5.18 8.93 5.34
CA PHE A 149 4.61 8.57 6.63
C PHE A 149 5.35 9.26 7.78
N GLY A 150 6.69 9.26 7.76
CA GLY A 150 7.51 9.96 8.75
C GLY A 150 7.28 11.47 8.74
N ARG A 151 7.19 12.10 7.57
CA ARG A 151 6.87 13.54 7.44
C ARG A 151 5.47 13.87 7.96
N GLU A 152 4.48 13.05 7.65
CA GLU A 152 3.09 13.25 8.10
C GLU A 152 2.98 13.11 9.63
N LEU A 153 3.58 12.06 10.20
CA LEU A 153 3.67 11.87 11.65
C LEU A 153 4.36 13.05 12.34
N LYS A 154 5.49 13.51 11.78
CA LYS A 154 6.20 14.68 12.27
C LYS A 154 5.29 15.91 12.29
N LYS A 155 4.59 16.18 11.19
CA LYS A 155 3.64 17.30 11.07
C LYS A 155 2.48 17.18 12.07
N LYS A 156 1.92 15.98 12.26
CA LYS A 156 0.86 15.73 13.26
C LYS A 156 1.35 15.96 14.68
N ALA A 157 2.54 15.48 15.03
CA ALA A 157 3.15 15.68 16.34
C ALA A 157 3.40 17.17 16.64
N GLU A 158 3.93 17.92 15.67
CA GLU A 158 4.14 19.37 15.81
C GLU A 158 2.81 20.14 15.95
N LEU A 159 1.78 19.77 15.19
CA LEU A 159 0.44 20.35 15.35
C LEU A 159 -0.18 20.03 16.71
N PHE A 160 0.01 18.82 17.22
CA PHE A 160 -0.49 18.41 18.52
C PHE A 160 0.23 19.13 19.67
N ALA A 161 1.56 19.22 19.61
CA ALA A 161 2.37 19.96 20.58
C ALA A 161 1.97 21.45 20.62
N ARG A 162 1.74 22.07 19.46
CA ARG A 162 1.22 23.46 19.36
C ARG A 162 -0.15 23.62 20.03
N LYS A 163 -1.08 22.69 19.78
CA LYS A 163 -2.41 22.74 20.42
C LYS A 163 -2.32 22.63 21.95
N GLN A 164 -1.32 21.95 22.48
CA GLN A 164 -1.07 21.84 23.93
C GLN A 164 -0.15 22.93 24.49
N GLY A 165 0.34 23.86 23.66
CA GLY A 165 1.28 24.91 24.09
C GLY A 165 2.65 24.38 24.52
N ARG A 166 3.06 23.18 24.08
CA ARG A 166 4.37 22.61 24.40
C ARG A 166 5.41 23.03 23.36
N GLU A 167 6.57 23.49 23.83
CA GLU A 167 7.68 23.92 22.97
C GLU A 167 8.64 22.77 22.60
N THR A 168 8.60 21.66 23.34
CA THR A 168 9.43 20.48 23.10
C THR A 168 8.59 19.23 22.89
N ILE A 169 8.90 18.45 21.85
CA ILE A 169 8.26 17.16 21.57
C ILE A 169 8.98 16.05 22.34
N THR A 170 8.25 15.42 23.25
CA THR A 170 8.68 14.24 24.02
C THR A 170 8.09 12.95 23.42
N PRO A 171 8.68 11.78 23.69
CA PRO A 171 8.16 10.49 23.21
C PRO A 171 6.69 10.22 23.61
N ASP A 172 6.19 10.79 24.72
CA ASP A 172 4.79 10.65 25.14
C ASP A 172 3.80 11.16 24.09
N ILE A 173 4.14 12.24 23.38
CA ILE A 173 3.29 12.82 22.34
C ILE A 173 3.15 11.84 21.16
N LEU A 174 4.22 11.11 20.84
CA LEU A 174 4.19 10.10 19.78
C LEU A 174 3.41 8.86 20.21
N GLN A 175 3.47 8.48 21.48
CA GLN A 175 2.65 7.37 22.00
C GLN A 175 1.16 7.71 22.03
N MET A 176 0.80 8.97 22.23
CA MET A 176 -0.61 9.44 22.17
C MET A 176 -1.18 9.51 20.74
N LEU A 177 -0.33 9.44 19.71
CA LEU A 177 -0.72 9.55 18.29
C LEU A 177 -0.82 8.19 17.57
N ASN A 178 -0.27 7.13 18.17
CA ASN A 178 -0.44 5.74 17.73
C ASN A 178 -1.74 5.16 18.30
#